data_AF-Q12GL1-F1
#
_entry.id   AF-Q12GL1-F1
#
_cell.length_a   1.000
_cell.length_b   1.000
_cell.length_c   1.000
_cell.angle_alpha   90.00
_cell.angle_beta   90.00
_cell.angle_gamma   90.00
#
_symmetry.space_group_name_H-M   'P 1'
#
loop_
_entity.id
_entity.type
_entity.pdbx_description
1 polymer ?
#
loop_
_entity_poly.entity_id
_entity_poly.type
_entity_poly.pdbx_seq_one_letter_code
_entity_poly.pdbx_strand_id
1 'polypeptide(L)'
;MTQTKSLFHSQRPLHQKRVDRPHPSELSQPSLPMGVWLPRRPRHPASDGFNRHAASNQPSYVYLFVHATENRFKIGKSKSPTDRLAQLPEAGQIDGTQSLRVALPDRQRAGQVESLLHKGLAGYRLQLSWMSASGMFKVQSQPWDGATEWFSLTGLRHAIELLRAVPGLHDAEGALLQTLDGQPYWLDRLDDHRSLQDQRRHEAGRYNLGRLEHVCDVLMQIKRHLDFCWTESSDQKASAGTLRIKGFKPWWTIEHLAPRLALTSHELWALKTGKLPSKPDGAMQAFTPLVKLIRYAGDEPKDLELVLNAMERIRKLPAGAVIARRWAAFREVITS
;
A
#
# COMPACT_ATOMS: atom_id res chain seq x y z
N MET A 1 -44.68 -43.38 -6.40
CA MET A 1 -45.38 -44.24 -7.38
C MET A 1 -46.58 -43.45 -7.89
N THR A 2 -46.43 -42.75 -9.03
CA THR A 2 -46.96 -43.13 -10.38
C THR A 2 -48.49 -43.01 -10.44
N GLN A 3 -49.13 -42.22 -11.30
CA GLN A 3 -48.93 -41.94 -12.75
C GLN A 3 -49.79 -40.70 -13.15
N THR A 4 -49.27 -39.71 -13.89
CA THR A 4 -49.44 -39.41 -15.35
C THR A 4 -50.89 -39.33 -15.87
N LYS A 5 -51.35 -38.32 -16.65
CA LYS A 5 -50.98 -37.85 -18.02
C LYS A 5 -52.03 -36.74 -18.36
N SER A 6 -51.82 -35.64 -19.10
CA SER A 6 -51.70 -35.51 -20.58
C SER A 6 -51.98 -34.02 -20.92
N LEU A 7 -51.05 -33.23 -21.47
CA LEU A 7 -50.77 -32.87 -22.89
C LEU A 7 -51.66 -31.75 -23.54
N PHE A 8 -50.98 -30.64 -23.93
CA PHE A 8 -51.00 -29.87 -25.21
C PHE A 8 -52.36 -29.22 -25.63
N HIS A 9 -52.53 -28.08 -26.31
CA HIS A 9 -51.80 -27.19 -27.25
C HIS A 9 -52.76 -25.95 -27.43
N SER A 10 -52.41 -24.67 -27.68
CA SER A 10 -51.93 -24.10 -28.96
C SER A 10 -52.33 -22.59 -29.06
N GLN A 11 -51.65 -21.88 -29.96
CA GLN A 11 -52.04 -20.69 -30.75
C GLN A 11 -51.72 -19.25 -30.26
N ARG A 12 -50.79 -18.64 -31.02
CA ARG A 12 -50.63 -17.20 -31.30
C ARG A 12 -51.75 -16.71 -32.24
N PRO A 13 -51.87 -15.38 -32.44
CA PRO A 13 -51.81 -14.88 -33.82
C PRO A 13 -50.88 -13.67 -34.04
N LEU A 14 -50.42 -13.58 -35.29
CA LEU A 14 -49.72 -12.48 -35.97
C LEU A 14 -50.72 -11.76 -36.89
N HIS A 15 -50.63 -10.42 -37.00
CA HIS A 15 -50.97 -9.61 -38.18
C HIS A 15 -50.54 -8.15 -37.91
N GLN A 16 -50.30 -7.25 -38.86
CA GLN A 16 -49.60 -7.25 -40.14
C GLN A 16 -49.42 -5.77 -40.53
N LYS A 17 -48.30 -5.46 -41.18
CA LYS A 17 -47.87 -4.17 -41.76
C LYS A 17 -48.96 -3.32 -42.45
N ARG A 18 -48.81 -1.99 -42.37
CA ARG A 18 -48.94 -1.10 -43.54
C ARG A 18 -47.99 0.09 -43.45
N VAL A 19 -47.32 0.34 -44.58
CA VAL A 19 -46.34 1.40 -44.88
C VAL A 19 -47.06 2.43 -45.74
N ASP A 20 -46.79 3.72 -45.54
CA ASP A 20 -46.73 4.73 -46.61
C ASP A 20 -45.95 5.98 -46.13
N ARG A 21 -45.05 6.47 -47.00
CA ARG A 21 -44.27 7.74 -47.02
C ARG A 21 -44.36 8.23 -48.48
N PRO A 22 -44.21 9.54 -48.85
CA PRO A 22 -43.07 10.39 -48.42
C PRO A 22 -43.19 11.95 -48.40
N HIS A 23 -42.23 12.58 -47.68
CA HIS A 23 -41.47 13.85 -47.92
C HIS A 23 -42.10 15.27 -47.84
N PRO A 24 -41.30 16.38 -47.67
CA PRO A 24 -39.92 16.56 -47.13
C PRO A 24 -39.69 17.80 -46.20
N SER A 25 -38.45 17.94 -45.68
CA SER A 25 -37.81 19.14 -45.06
C SER A 25 -38.11 19.35 -43.56
N GLU A 26 -37.18 19.58 -42.61
CA GLU A 26 -35.82 20.14 -42.62
C GLU A 26 -34.91 19.50 -41.53
N LEU A 27 -33.64 19.29 -41.88
CA LEU A 27 -32.40 19.45 -41.09
C LEU A 27 -32.37 19.09 -39.59
N SER A 28 -31.77 17.93 -39.27
CA SER A 28 -30.79 17.77 -38.18
C SER A 28 -29.97 16.48 -38.36
N GLN A 29 -28.69 16.58 -38.01
CA GLN A 29 -27.53 15.76 -38.41
C GLN A 29 -27.61 14.24 -38.14
N PRO A 30 -27.01 13.38 -38.99
CA PRO A 30 -26.79 11.98 -38.65
C PRO A 30 -25.49 11.77 -37.87
N SER A 31 -25.63 11.06 -36.76
CA SER A 31 -24.59 10.31 -36.07
C SER A 31 -23.87 9.34 -37.02
N LEU A 32 -22.54 9.47 -37.13
CA LEU A 32 -21.70 8.45 -37.78
C LEU A 32 -21.27 7.37 -36.76
N PRO A 33 -21.09 6.12 -37.23
CA PRO A 33 -20.78 4.96 -36.40
C PRO A 33 -19.29 4.89 -36.03
N MET A 34 -18.99 4.07 -35.02
CA MET A 34 -17.67 3.76 -34.47
C MET A 34 -16.51 3.87 -35.47
N GLY A 35 -15.67 4.89 -35.26
CA GLY A 35 -14.44 5.12 -36.01
C GLY A 35 -13.28 4.26 -35.49
N VAL A 36 -12.78 3.41 -36.38
CA VAL A 36 -11.47 2.77 -36.34
C VAL A 36 -10.38 3.81 -36.01
N TRP A 37 -9.51 3.49 -35.05
CA TRP A 37 -8.34 4.30 -34.72
C TRP A 37 -7.34 4.30 -35.89
N LEU A 38 -7.11 5.46 -36.50
CA LEU A 38 -5.98 5.70 -37.42
C LEU A 38 -4.97 6.65 -36.74
N PRO A 39 -3.65 6.41 -36.88
CA PRO A 39 -2.63 7.26 -36.28
C PRO A 39 -2.62 8.65 -36.94
N ARG A 40 -2.70 9.71 -36.12
CA ARG A 40 -2.57 11.09 -36.59
C ARG A 40 -1.17 11.33 -37.16
N ARG A 41 -1.08 11.74 -38.43
CA ARG A 41 0.13 12.34 -39.00
C ARG A 41 0.43 13.69 -38.31
N PRO A 42 1.72 14.07 -38.14
CA PRO A 42 2.09 15.36 -37.58
C PRO A 42 1.78 16.48 -38.58
N ARG A 43 1.08 17.55 -38.14
CA ARG A 43 1.04 18.82 -38.87
C ARG A 43 2.31 19.61 -38.54
N HIS A 44 3.12 19.87 -39.55
CA HIS A 44 4.11 20.94 -39.54
C HIS A 44 3.41 22.32 -39.49
N PRO A 45 3.93 23.26 -38.70
CA PRO A 45 4.07 24.63 -39.12
C PRO A 45 5.54 24.89 -39.47
N ALA A 46 5.73 25.54 -40.61
CA ALA A 46 7.03 26.01 -41.08
C ALA A 46 7.49 27.23 -40.26
N SER A 47 8.80 27.23 -39.99
CA SER A 47 9.70 28.39 -39.87
C SER A 47 9.24 29.59 -39.03
N ASP A 48 9.58 29.53 -37.74
CA ASP A 48 10.41 30.59 -37.15
C ASP A 48 11.59 29.91 -36.44
N GLY A 49 12.76 30.15 -37.00
CA GLY A 49 14.01 29.48 -36.69
C GLY A 49 14.73 30.11 -35.50
N PHE A 50 15.63 29.28 -34.96
CA PHE A 50 16.66 29.55 -33.95
C PHE A 50 16.24 29.33 -32.48
N ASN A 51 16.77 28.22 -31.94
CA ASN A 51 16.82 27.77 -30.54
C ASN A 51 15.63 27.03 -29.90
N ARG A 52 15.19 25.90 -30.47
CA ARG A 52 14.46 24.85 -29.72
C ARG A 52 15.11 23.47 -29.67
N HIS A 53 16.29 23.28 -30.28
CA HIS A 53 17.01 22.01 -30.22
C HIS A 53 18.13 21.94 -29.16
N ALA A 54 18.35 23.01 -28.38
CA ALA A 54 19.36 23.03 -27.32
C ALA A 54 18.85 22.56 -25.94
N ALA A 55 17.54 22.37 -25.75
CA ALA A 55 16.96 22.04 -24.45
C ALA A 55 16.75 20.52 -24.20
N SER A 56 17.03 19.66 -25.19
CA SER A 56 16.75 18.22 -25.12
C SER A 56 17.89 17.37 -24.55
N ASN A 57 19.10 17.91 -24.36
CA ASN A 57 20.27 17.16 -23.88
C ASN A 57 20.57 17.38 -22.39
N GLN A 58 19.64 17.94 -21.63
CA GLN A 58 19.86 18.06 -20.19
C GLN A 58 19.59 16.71 -19.50
N PRO A 59 20.52 16.22 -18.67
CA PRO A 59 20.34 14.96 -17.97
C PRO A 59 19.11 15.05 -17.08
N SER A 60 18.35 13.95 -17.05
CA SER A 60 17.18 13.79 -16.19
C SER A 60 17.41 12.56 -15.33
N TYR A 61 16.94 12.60 -14.09
CA TYR A 61 17.16 11.54 -13.14
C TYR A 61 15.90 10.71 -12.95
N VAL A 62 16.07 9.42 -12.75
CA VAL A 62 15.09 8.59 -12.05
C VAL A 62 15.56 8.42 -10.61
N TYR A 63 14.67 8.60 -9.65
CA TYR A 63 14.97 8.49 -8.22
C TYR A 63 14.14 7.41 -7.54
N LEU A 64 14.72 6.84 -6.48
CA LEU A 64 14.10 5.90 -5.55
C LEU A 64 14.23 6.50 -4.13
N PHE A 65 13.18 7.18 -3.64
CA PHE A 65 13.20 7.76 -2.30
C PHE A 65 12.72 6.76 -1.27
N VAL A 66 13.59 6.36 -0.35
CA VAL A 66 13.30 5.40 0.72
C VAL A 66 12.78 6.14 1.94
N HIS A 67 11.64 5.70 2.49
CA HIS A 67 11.11 6.26 3.71
C HIS A 67 11.96 5.82 4.92
N ALA A 68 12.31 6.74 5.81
CA ALA A 68 13.20 6.51 6.94
C ALA A 68 12.61 5.55 7.99
N THR A 69 11.28 5.53 8.12
CA THR A 69 10.59 4.79 9.19
C THR A 69 9.56 3.76 8.69
N GLU A 70 9.16 3.83 7.43
CA GLU A 70 8.11 2.98 6.88
C GLU A 70 8.68 2.11 5.77
N ASN A 71 8.12 0.92 5.59
CA ASN A 71 8.61 -0.06 4.62
C ASN A 71 8.14 0.25 3.22
N ARG A 72 8.42 1.47 2.78
CA ARG A 72 8.01 1.95 1.47
C ARG A 72 9.09 2.82 0.86
N PHE A 73 9.11 2.82 -0.46
CA PHE A 73 9.91 3.73 -1.25
C PHE A 73 9.06 4.30 -2.37
N LYS A 74 9.50 5.44 -2.91
CA LYS A 74 8.81 6.19 -3.94
C LYS A 74 9.69 6.24 -5.18
N ILE A 75 9.07 6.02 -6.33
CA ILE A 75 9.73 6.10 -7.63
C ILE A 75 9.28 7.41 -8.28
N GLY A 76 10.19 8.06 -8.99
CA GLY A 76 9.81 9.13 -9.89
C GLY A 76 10.97 9.62 -10.72
N LYS A 77 10.73 10.66 -11.51
CA LYS A 77 11.77 11.35 -12.28
C LYS A 77 11.80 12.86 -12.01
N SER A 78 12.99 13.43 -12.08
CA SER A 78 13.19 14.88 -11.94
C SER A 78 14.49 15.30 -12.62
N LYS A 79 14.59 16.58 -13.01
CA LYS A 79 15.88 17.19 -13.37
C LYS A 79 16.79 17.37 -12.16
N SER A 80 16.21 17.52 -10.98
CA SER A 80 16.90 17.64 -9.69
C SER A 80 16.13 16.84 -8.63
N PRO A 81 16.58 15.63 -8.28
CA PRO A 81 15.95 14.83 -7.22
C PRO A 81 15.96 15.54 -5.86
N THR A 82 17.02 16.27 -5.51
CA THR A 82 17.13 16.96 -4.22
C THR A 82 16.10 18.09 -4.10
N ASP A 83 15.93 18.90 -5.14
CA ASP A 83 14.90 19.95 -5.13
C ASP A 83 13.50 19.33 -5.14
N ARG A 84 13.33 18.22 -5.86
CA ARG A 84 12.05 17.49 -5.85
C ARG A 84 11.73 16.93 -4.48
N LEU A 85 12.73 16.43 -3.76
CA LEU A 85 12.58 15.94 -2.39
C LEU A 85 12.08 17.05 -1.46
N ALA A 86 12.66 18.26 -1.55
CA ALA A 86 12.23 19.41 -0.74
C ALA A 86 10.78 19.85 -0.98
N GLN A 87 10.21 19.51 -2.16
CA GLN A 87 8.82 19.80 -2.52
C GLN A 87 7.84 18.71 -2.06
N LEU A 88 8.31 17.58 -1.54
CA LEU A 88 7.43 16.51 -1.05
C LEU A 88 6.93 16.83 0.36
N PRO A 89 5.63 16.59 0.66
CA PRO A 89 5.10 16.73 2.02
C PRO A 89 5.89 15.90 3.05
N GLU A 90 6.42 14.76 2.63
CA GLU A 90 7.16 13.82 3.45
C GLU A 90 8.69 13.99 3.38
N ALA A 91 9.21 15.14 2.90
CA ALA A 91 10.64 15.37 2.71
C ALA A 91 11.49 15.00 3.94
N GLY A 92 11.04 15.39 5.14
CA GLY A 92 11.72 15.10 6.41
C GLY A 92 11.63 13.65 6.87
N GLN A 93 10.93 12.80 6.12
CA GLN A 93 10.73 11.37 6.41
C GLN A 93 11.45 10.48 5.39
N ILE A 94 12.22 11.06 4.47
CA ILE A 94 13.04 10.32 3.51
C ILE A 94 14.44 10.11 4.07
N ASP A 95 14.92 8.88 3.98
CA ASP A 95 16.31 8.55 4.30
C ASP A 95 17.19 8.85 3.09
N GLY A 96 17.90 9.97 3.12
CA GLY A 96 18.81 10.39 2.05
C GLY A 96 19.96 9.41 1.79
N THR A 97 20.34 8.61 2.79
CA THR A 97 21.46 7.65 2.67
C THR A 97 21.05 6.36 1.95
N GLN A 98 19.79 5.95 2.09
CA GLN A 98 19.22 4.78 1.41
C GLN A 98 18.51 5.13 0.11
N SER A 99 18.25 6.41 -0.13
CA SER A 99 17.60 6.87 -1.34
C SER A 99 18.58 7.00 -2.49
N LEU A 100 18.12 6.61 -3.68
CA LEU A 100 18.96 6.45 -4.85
C LEU A 100 18.50 7.33 -5.99
N ARG A 101 19.43 7.64 -6.90
CA ARG A 101 19.17 8.32 -8.17
C ARG A 101 20.06 7.74 -9.25
N VAL A 102 19.57 7.77 -10.49
CA VAL A 102 20.36 7.43 -11.68
C VAL A 102 20.18 8.54 -12.70
N ALA A 103 21.29 9.05 -13.20
CA ALA A 103 21.30 10.04 -14.28
C ALA A 103 21.02 9.35 -15.61
N LEU A 104 20.15 9.94 -16.42
CA LEU A 104 19.83 9.47 -17.77
C LEU A 104 20.02 10.61 -18.77
N PRO A 105 20.33 10.30 -20.04
CA PRO A 105 20.74 11.30 -21.03
C PRO A 105 19.72 12.43 -21.22
N ASP A 106 18.42 12.09 -21.14
CA ASP A 106 17.34 13.02 -21.36
C ASP A 106 16.06 12.63 -20.59
N ARG A 107 15.09 13.56 -20.61
CA ARG A 107 13.79 13.40 -19.95
C ARG A 107 12.95 12.27 -20.55
N GLN A 108 13.06 12.00 -21.85
CA GLN A 108 12.30 10.96 -22.52
C GLN A 108 12.78 9.58 -22.04
N ARG A 109 14.10 9.38 -21.97
CA ARG A 109 14.70 8.15 -21.44
C ARG A 109 14.37 7.96 -19.97
N ALA A 110 14.45 9.01 -19.16
CA ALA A 110 13.98 8.97 -17.77
C ALA A 110 12.51 8.57 -17.65
N GLY A 111 11.64 9.05 -18.54
CA GLY A 111 10.24 8.63 -18.58
C GLY A 111 10.04 7.16 -18.95
N GLN A 112 10.85 6.63 -19.87
CA GLN A 112 10.80 5.20 -20.25
C GLN A 112 11.24 4.31 -19.09
N VAL A 113 12.34 4.66 -18.42
CA VAL A 113 12.88 3.90 -17.28
C VAL A 113 11.93 3.95 -16.09
N GLU A 114 11.40 5.12 -15.75
CA GLU A 114 10.35 5.26 -14.73
C GLU A 114 9.15 4.37 -15.07
N SER A 115 8.62 4.44 -16.30
CA SER A 115 7.47 3.61 -16.69
C SER A 115 7.77 2.11 -16.59
N LEU A 116 8.98 1.68 -16.95
CA LEU A 116 9.43 0.29 -16.81
C LEU A 116 9.44 -0.13 -15.34
N LEU A 117 9.98 0.70 -14.44
CA LEU A 117 9.99 0.41 -13.01
C LEU A 117 8.58 0.30 -12.45
N HIS A 118 7.70 1.26 -12.75
CA HIS A 118 6.31 1.23 -12.28
C HIS A 118 5.56 -0.03 -12.77
N LYS A 119 5.81 -0.46 -14.02
CA LYS A 119 5.22 -1.69 -14.57
C LYS A 119 5.81 -2.95 -13.94
N GLY A 120 7.14 -3.04 -13.88
CA GLY A 120 7.85 -4.20 -13.33
C GLY A 120 7.63 -4.38 -11.83
N LEU A 121 7.32 -3.30 -11.12
CA LEU A 121 7.08 -3.30 -9.67
C LEU A 121 5.60 -3.15 -9.32
N ALA A 122 4.68 -3.33 -10.28
CA ALA A 122 3.25 -3.19 -10.04
C ALA A 122 2.76 -4.10 -8.89
N GLY A 123 3.32 -5.30 -8.77
CA GLY A 123 3.01 -6.23 -7.66
C GLY A 123 3.51 -5.77 -6.28
N TYR A 124 4.41 -4.80 -6.23
CA TYR A 124 4.91 -4.19 -5.00
C TYR A 124 4.25 -2.85 -4.69
N ARG A 125 3.34 -2.37 -5.54
CA ARG A 125 2.67 -1.07 -5.36
C ARG A 125 1.76 -1.12 -4.12
N LEU A 126 1.95 -0.16 -3.22
CA LEU A 126 1.11 0.00 -2.04
C LEU A 126 -0.14 0.78 -2.41
N GLN A 127 -1.31 0.22 -2.11
CA GLN A 127 -2.53 0.99 -2.07
C GLN A 127 -2.54 1.75 -0.75
N LEU A 128 -2.32 3.07 -0.78
CA LEU A 128 -2.51 3.93 0.38
C LEU A 128 -4.01 4.13 0.65
N SER A 129 -4.70 3.05 1.02
CA SER A 129 -6.13 3.05 1.35
C SER A 129 -6.42 3.66 2.73
N TRP A 130 -5.40 3.81 3.58
CA TRP A 130 -5.57 4.29 4.96
C TRP A 130 -5.87 5.79 5.08
N MET A 131 -5.55 6.61 4.07
CA MET A 131 -5.99 8.02 4.05
C MET A 131 -7.44 8.21 3.62
N SER A 132 -8.08 7.19 3.02
CA SER A 132 -9.50 7.24 2.66
C SER A 132 -10.42 6.80 3.81
N ALA A 133 -9.87 6.18 4.87
CA ALA A 133 -10.63 5.69 6.01
C ALA A 133 -11.02 6.79 7.02
N SER A 134 -10.39 7.98 6.94
CA SER A 134 -10.72 9.12 7.82
C SER A 134 -11.86 10.00 7.31
N GLY A 135 -12.50 9.66 6.17
CA GLY A 135 -13.70 10.35 5.68
C GLY A 135 -13.55 11.86 5.38
N MET A 136 -12.37 12.45 5.52
CA MET A 136 -12.17 13.90 5.37
C MET A 136 -11.84 14.37 3.95
N PHE A 137 -11.56 13.46 3.00
CA PHE A 137 -11.38 13.86 1.60
C PHE A 137 -12.11 12.91 0.65
N LYS A 138 -13.21 13.40 0.05
CA LYS A 138 -13.75 12.86 -1.20
C LYS A 138 -12.74 13.15 -2.31
N VAL A 139 -11.74 12.30 -2.48
CA VAL A 139 -10.89 12.42 -3.67
C VAL A 139 -11.60 11.69 -4.80
N GLN A 140 -12.16 12.47 -5.73
CA GLN A 140 -12.60 11.99 -7.03
C GLN A 140 -11.45 11.23 -7.69
N SER A 141 -11.78 10.06 -8.25
CA SER A 141 -10.91 9.25 -9.10
C SER A 141 -10.57 10.00 -10.39
N GLN A 142 -9.69 11.00 -10.32
CA GLN A 142 -9.00 11.53 -11.48
C GLN A 142 -7.89 10.54 -11.92
N PRO A 143 -7.44 10.58 -13.17
CA PRO A 143 -6.21 9.89 -13.59
C PRO A 143 -5.04 10.59 -12.89
N TRP A 144 -4.59 10.03 -11.76
CA TRP A 144 -3.54 10.63 -10.94
C TRP A 144 -2.19 10.55 -11.63
N ASP A 145 -1.47 11.67 -11.67
CA ASP A 145 -0.09 11.70 -12.14
C ASP A 145 0.80 10.85 -11.21
N GLY A 146 1.85 10.22 -11.74
CA GLY A 146 2.72 9.29 -11.01
C GLY A 146 3.47 9.87 -9.80
N ALA A 147 3.16 11.08 -9.35
CA ALA A 147 3.84 11.75 -8.25
C ALA A 147 3.48 11.24 -6.85
N THR A 148 2.59 10.24 -6.69
CA THR A 148 2.12 9.76 -5.37
C THR A 148 2.27 8.24 -5.15
N GLU A 149 2.88 7.51 -6.08
CA GLU A 149 2.92 6.05 -5.99
C GLU A 149 4.03 5.55 -5.05
N TRP A 150 3.63 4.90 -3.96
CA TRP A 150 4.53 4.21 -3.04
C TRP A 150 4.58 2.72 -3.34
N PHE A 151 5.77 2.14 -3.14
CA PHE A 151 6.06 0.74 -3.35
C PHE A 151 6.59 0.14 -2.05
N SER A 152 6.29 -1.12 -1.77
CA SER A 152 6.84 -1.85 -0.63
C SER A 152 8.34 -1.90 -0.74
N LEU A 153 9.06 -1.61 0.34
CA LEU A 153 10.52 -1.68 0.42
C LEU A 153 11.09 -3.08 0.09
N THR A 154 10.27 -4.14 0.11
CA THR A 154 10.68 -5.45 -0.42
C THR A 154 10.98 -5.42 -1.92
N GLY A 155 10.30 -4.57 -2.69
CA GLY A 155 10.51 -4.38 -4.12
C GLY A 155 11.74 -3.53 -4.47
N LEU A 156 12.41 -2.92 -3.49
CA LEU A 156 13.55 -2.03 -3.76
C LEU A 156 14.72 -2.77 -4.41
N ARG A 157 15.03 -3.99 -3.96
CA ARG A 157 16.06 -4.82 -4.57
C ARG A 157 15.77 -5.09 -6.05
N HIS A 158 14.51 -5.41 -6.38
CA HIS A 158 14.09 -5.63 -7.76
C HIS A 158 14.14 -4.33 -8.56
N ALA A 159 13.83 -3.17 -7.94
CA ALA A 159 13.98 -1.88 -8.60
C ALA A 159 15.44 -1.61 -8.98
N ILE A 160 16.38 -1.92 -8.09
CA ILE A 160 17.82 -1.78 -8.33
C ILE A 160 18.29 -2.75 -9.43
N GLU A 161 17.83 -4.00 -9.41
CA GLU A 161 18.14 -5.01 -10.43
C GLU A 161 17.59 -4.59 -11.81
N LEU A 162 16.35 -4.07 -11.87
CA LEU A 162 15.77 -3.52 -13.10
C LEU A 162 16.55 -2.32 -13.62
N LEU A 163 16.94 -1.39 -12.73
CA LEU A 163 17.78 -0.26 -13.10
C LEU A 163 19.12 -0.73 -13.67
N ARG A 164 19.75 -1.77 -13.11
CA ARG A 164 20.99 -2.33 -13.65
C ARG A 164 20.81 -3.03 -14.99
N ALA A 165 19.64 -3.61 -15.23
CA ALA A 165 19.36 -4.30 -16.48
C ALA A 165 19.02 -3.35 -17.63
N VAL A 166 18.81 -2.05 -17.37
CA VAL A 166 18.46 -1.08 -18.41
C VAL A 166 19.65 -0.86 -19.37
N PRO A 167 19.48 -1.12 -20.68
CA PRO A 167 20.55 -0.93 -21.66
C PRO A 167 21.02 0.53 -21.76
N GLY A 168 22.32 0.72 -21.99
CA GLY A 168 22.94 2.05 -22.10
C GLY A 168 23.28 2.72 -20.76
N LEU A 169 23.17 2.00 -19.64
CA LEU A 169 23.69 2.45 -18.34
C LEU A 169 25.12 1.96 -18.04
N HIS A 170 25.66 1.04 -18.86
CA HIS A 170 26.93 0.34 -18.61
C HIS A 170 28.12 0.82 -19.44
N ASP A 171 27.95 1.81 -20.32
CA ASP A 171 29.03 2.24 -21.20
C ASP A 171 29.90 3.33 -20.55
N ALA A 172 31.10 2.90 -20.14
CA ALA A 172 32.37 3.62 -19.93
C ALA A 172 32.44 4.82 -18.97
N GLU A 173 31.40 5.64 -18.78
CA GLU A 173 31.36 6.79 -17.87
C GLU A 173 29.88 7.22 -17.67
N GLY A 174 29.28 7.02 -16.49
CA GLY A 174 28.30 8.01 -16.02
C GLY A 174 26.80 7.69 -15.97
N ALA A 175 26.36 6.44 -15.80
CA ALA A 175 25.05 6.20 -15.18
C ALA A 175 25.13 5.18 -14.04
N LEU A 176 26.12 5.41 -13.18
CA LEU A 176 26.22 4.71 -11.92
C LEU A 176 24.98 5.04 -11.08
N LEU A 177 24.35 4.03 -10.52
CA LEU A 177 23.39 4.24 -9.45
C LEU A 177 24.11 5.04 -8.36
N GLN A 178 23.52 6.13 -7.91
CA GLN A 178 24.10 7.02 -6.91
C GLN A 178 23.16 7.13 -5.73
N THR A 179 23.69 7.40 -4.55
CA THR A 179 22.91 7.93 -3.43
C THR A 179 22.45 9.36 -3.74
N LEU A 180 21.52 9.88 -2.95
CA LEU A 180 20.87 11.16 -3.22
C LEU A 180 21.84 12.36 -3.17
N ASP A 181 22.92 12.24 -2.39
CA ASP A 181 24.06 13.15 -2.30
C ASP A 181 25.08 13.01 -3.47
N GLY A 182 24.84 12.07 -4.39
CA GLY A 182 25.66 11.87 -5.59
C GLY A 182 26.82 10.90 -5.43
N GLN A 183 26.96 10.23 -4.29
CA GLN A 183 28.00 9.23 -4.13
C GLN A 183 27.67 7.95 -4.93
N PRO A 184 28.68 7.29 -5.52
CA PRO A 184 28.56 5.96 -6.09
C PRO A 184 27.83 4.95 -5.18
N TYR A 185 26.76 4.34 -5.68
CA TYR A 185 26.05 3.27 -4.99
C TYR A 185 26.59 1.90 -5.42
N TRP A 186 27.42 1.32 -4.56
CA TRP A 186 27.95 -0.04 -4.71
C TRP A 186 26.99 -1.03 -4.06
N LEU A 187 26.54 -2.08 -4.78
CA LEU A 187 25.66 -3.10 -4.16
C LEU A 187 26.40 -4.00 -3.16
N ASP A 188 27.73 -3.96 -3.16
CA ASP A 188 28.54 -4.97 -2.49
C ASP A 188 28.94 -4.58 -1.05
N ARG A 189 28.24 -3.65 -0.39
CA ARG A 189 28.58 -3.23 0.98
C ARG A 189 27.43 -2.93 1.94
N LEU A 190 26.19 -3.35 1.65
CA LEU A 190 25.07 -3.14 2.60
C LEU A 190 24.74 -4.33 3.51
N ASP A 191 25.34 -5.52 3.28
CA ASP A 191 25.21 -6.66 4.18
C ASP A 191 26.38 -6.83 5.16
N ASP A 192 27.53 -6.16 4.97
CA ASP A 192 28.74 -6.41 5.78
C ASP A 192 28.93 -5.49 7.01
N HIS A 193 28.12 -4.43 7.18
CA HIS A 193 28.29 -3.48 8.31
C HIS A 193 27.06 -3.29 9.19
N ARG A 194 25.94 -3.96 8.89
CA ARG A 194 24.91 -4.16 9.91
C ARG A 194 25.29 -5.42 10.65
N SER A 195 25.46 -5.30 11.97
CA SER A 195 25.57 -6.51 12.77
C SER A 195 24.37 -7.40 12.44
N LEU A 196 24.53 -8.73 12.42
CA LEU A 196 23.41 -9.66 12.24
C LEU A 196 22.26 -9.35 13.23
N GLN A 197 22.55 -8.70 14.34
CA GLN A 197 21.58 -8.19 15.29
C GLN A 197 20.76 -7.01 14.75
N ASP A 198 21.38 -6.05 14.05
CA ASP A 198 20.69 -4.90 13.47
C ASP A 198 19.79 -5.31 12.30
N GLN A 199 20.24 -6.23 11.46
CA GLN A 199 19.41 -6.81 10.40
C GLN A 199 18.16 -7.48 11.00
N ARG A 200 18.34 -8.30 12.03
CA ARG A 200 17.21 -8.96 12.73
C ARG A 200 16.29 -7.97 13.42
N ARG A 201 16.82 -6.92 14.06
CA ARG A 201 15.98 -5.86 14.63
C ARG A 201 15.21 -5.15 13.52
N HIS A 202 15.83 -4.86 12.39
CA HIS A 202 15.16 -4.24 11.27
C HIS A 202 14.01 -5.12 10.74
N GLU A 203 14.27 -6.39 10.42
CA GLU A 203 13.27 -7.37 9.98
C GLU A 203 12.13 -7.55 11.00
N ALA A 204 12.46 -7.64 12.29
CA ALA A 204 11.47 -7.70 13.35
C ALA A 204 10.61 -6.43 13.39
N GLY A 205 11.20 -5.25 13.21
CA GLY A 205 10.48 -3.99 13.11
C GLY A 205 9.50 -3.98 11.94
N ARG A 206 9.92 -4.48 10.77
CA ARG A 206 9.04 -4.61 9.61
C ARG A 206 7.87 -5.54 9.85
N TYR A 207 8.16 -6.71 10.40
CA TYR A 207 7.15 -7.70 10.76
C TYR A 207 6.14 -7.11 11.75
N ASN A 208 6.61 -6.40 12.78
CA ASN A 208 5.75 -5.84 13.82
C ASN A 208 4.82 -4.75 13.30
N LEU A 209 5.29 -3.90 12.39
CA LEU A 209 4.46 -2.86 11.76
C LEU A 209 3.37 -3.47 10.88
N GLY A 210 3.72 -4.42 10.01
CA GLY A 210 2.72 -5.12 9.19
C GLY A 210 1.74 -5.94 10.04
N ARG A 211 2.20 -6.49 11.17
CA ARG A 211 1.34 -7.18 12.14
C ARG A 211 0.35 -6.23 12.80
N LEU A 212 0.78 -5.02 13.19
CA LEU A 212 -0.12 -4.01 13.74
C LEU A 212 -1.18 -3.56 12.73
N GLU A 213 -0.79 -3.36 11.47
CA GLU A 213 -1.73 -3.04 10.39
C GLU A 213 -2.80 -4.13 10.26
N HIS A 214 -2.38 -5.40 10.23
CA HIS A 214 -3.30 -6.53 10.19
C HIS A 214 -4.25 -6.60 11.41
N VAL A 215 -3.73 -6.32 12.62
CA VAL A 215 -4.55 -6.19 13.84
C VAL A 215 -5.61 -5.12 13.67
N CYS A 216 -5.24 -3.95 13.16
CA CYS A 216 -6.18 -2.84 12.96
C CYS A 216 -7.26 -3.22 11.94
N ASP A 217 -6.90 -3.89 10.85
CA ASP A 217 -7.85 -4.35 9.83
C ASP A 217 -8.87 -5.33 10.40
N VAL A 218 -8.41 -6.31 11.18
CA VAL A 218 -9.30 -7.29 11.85
C VAL A 218 -10.25 -6.58 12.81
N LEU A 219 -9.73 -5.67 13.65
CA LEU A 219 -10.55 -4.92 14.60
C LEU A 219 -11.57 -4.02 13.89
N MET A 220 -11.21 -3.39 12.78
CA MET A 220 -12.13 -2.58 11.98
C MET A 220 -13.24 -3.41 11.34
N GLN A 221 -12.93 -4.62 10.86
CA GLN A 221 -13.97 -5.53 10.34
C GLN A 221 -14.98 -5.88 11.43
N ILE A 222 -14.52 -6.14 12.66
CA ILE A 222 -15.39 -6.48 13.78
C ILE A 222 -16.18 -5.24 14.26
N LYS A 223 -15.55 -4.05 14.30
CA LYS A 223 -16.18 -2.79 14.73
C LYS A 223 -17.38 -2.37 13.86
N ARG A 224 -17.46 -2.85 12.62
CA ARG A 224 -18.63 -2.65 11.74
C ARG A 224 -19.90 -3.33 12.25
N HIS A 225 -19.75 -4.32 13.13
CA HIS A 225 -20.87 -5.14 13.62
C HIS A 225 -21.04 -5.09 15.13
N LEU A 226 -19.97 -4.82 15.87
CA LEU A 226 -19.95 -4.84 17.33
C LEU A 226 -19.39 -3.54 17.90
N ASP A 227 -19.90 -3.16 19.07
CA ASP A 227 -19.43 -1.98 19.79
C ASP A 227 -18.21 -2.26 20.65
N PHE A 228 -17.33 -1.28 20.70
CA PHE A 228 -16.04 -1.37 21.37
C PHE A 228 -16.01 -0.36 22.52
N CYS A 229 -15.43 -0.77 23.64
CA CYS A 229 -15.21 0.08 24.80
C CYS A 229 -13.77 -0.06 25.26
N TRP A 230 -13.12 1.05 25.60
CA TRP A 230 -11.79 1.04 26.18
C TRP A 230 -11.83 1.41 27.65
N THR A 231 -11.07 0.70 28.46
CA THR A 231 -10.86 1.05 29.87
C THR A 231 -9.37 1.09 30.16
N GLU A 232 -8.88 2.23 30.65
CA GLU A 232 -7.50 2.39 31.07
C GLU A 232 -7.19 1.48 32.26
N SER A 233 -5.97 0.92 32.29
CA SER A 233 -5.51 0.13 33.43
C SER A 233 -5.19 1.05 34.62
N SER A 234 -5.61 0.65 35.82
CA SER A 234 -5.19 1.31 37.07
C SER A 234 -3.70 1.11 37.34
N ASP A 235 -3.14 -0.04 36.93
CA ASP A 235 -1.71 -0.31 36.93
C ASP A 235 -1.18 -0.36 35.50
N GLN A 236 -0.59 0.76 35.08
CA GLN A 236 0.01 0.94 33.75
C GLN A 236 1.31 0.12 33.55
N LYS A 237 1.93 -0.35 34.64
CA LYS A 237 3.10 -1.25 34.57
C LYS A 237 2.67 -2.69 34.25
N ALA A 238 1.47 -3.08 34.67
CA ALA A 238 0.91 -4.39 34.38
C ALA A 238 0.24 -4.45 33.00
N SER A 239 -0.55 -3.45 32.62
CA SER A 239 -1.29 -3.40 31.35
C SER A 239 -1.50 -1.96 30.91
N ALA A 240 -1.65 -1.74 29.60
CA ALA A 240 -2.10 -0.45 29.10
C ALA A 240 -3.58 -0.21 29.40
N GLY A 241 -4.38 -1.27 29.30
CA GLY A 241 -5.83 -1.22 29.49
C GLY A 241 -6.49 -2.42 28.85
N THR A 242 -7.82 -2.36 28.79
CA THR A 242 -8.66 -3.43 28.26
C THR A 242 -9.53 -2.87 27.14
N LEU A 243 -9.46 -3.52 25.98
CA LEU A 243 -10.43 -3.32 24.91
C LEU A 243 -11.52 -4.38 25.07
N ARG A 244 -12.76 -3.92 25.27
CA ARG A 244 -13.95 -4.75 25.42
C ARG A 244 -14.78 -4.69 24.16
N ILE A 245 -15.13 -5.86 23.61
CA ILE A 245 -15.95 -6.02 22.40
C ILE A 245 -17.29 -6.59 22.84
N LYS A 246 -18.34 -5.77 22.72
CA LYS A 246 -19.68 -6.09 23.22
C LYS A 246 -20.36 -7.11 22.32
N GLY A 247 -21.04 -8.09 22.93
CA GLY A 247 -21.82 -9.08 22.18
C GLY A 247 -20.97 -10.02 21.30
N PHE A 248 -19.68 -10.15 21.57
CA PHE A 248 -18.79 -11.01 20.80
C PHE A 248 -19.17 -12.49 20.87
N LYS A 249 -19.58 -13.02 22.02
CA LYS A 249 -19.90 -14.45 22.19
C LYS A 249 -20.98 -14.98 21.24
N PRO A 250 -22.15 -14.33 21.06
CA PRO A 250 -23.18 -14.78 20.12
C PRO A 250 -22.87 -14.48 18.64
N TRP A 251 -21.79 -13.74 18.34
CA TRP A 251 -21.45 -13.33 16.97
C TRP A 251 -20.79 -14.49 16.17
N TRP A 252 -21.63 -15.39 15.65
CA TRP A 252 -21.26 -16.65 14.97
C TRP A 252 -21.79 -16.78 13.54
N THR A 253 -21.99 -15.67 12.84
CA THR A 253 -22.36 -15.71 11.41
C THR A 253 -21.18 -16.18 10.57
N ILE A 254 -21.45 -17.03 9.56
CA ILE A 254 -20.42 -17.64 8.70
C ILE A 254 -19.53 -16.58 8.05
N GLU A 255 -20.12 -15.49 7.58
CA GLU A 255 -19.43 -14.36 6.94
C GLU A 255 -18.40 -13.68 7.86
N HIS A 256 -18.53 -13.84 9.18
CA HIS A 256 -17.71 -13.19 10.18
C HIS A 256 -16.76 -14.16 10.92
N LEU A 257 -16.73 -15.43 10.50
CA LEU A 257 -15.93 -16.45 11.17
C LEU A 257 -14.42 -16.17 11.05
N ALA A 258 -13.96 -15.69 9.90
CA ALA A 258 -12.55 -15.39 9.68
C ALA A 258 -12.00 -14.30 10.63
N PRO A 259 -12.58 -13.09 10.72
CA PRO A 259 -12.10 -12.07 11.66
C PRO A 259 -12.25 -12.50 13.12
N ARG A 260 -13.31 -13.26 13.45
CA ARG A 260 -13.49 -13.85 14.78
C ARG A 260 -12.34 -14.77 15.18
N LEU A 261 -12.03 -15.76 14.34
CA LEU A 261 -10.96 -16.73 14.60
C LEU A 261 -9.60 -16.05 14.68
N ALA A 262 -9.33 -15.11 13.76
CA ALA A 262 -8.11 -14.31 13.78
C ALA A 262 -7.95 -13.56 15.10
N LEU A 263 -9.01 -12.89 15.58
CA LEU A 263 -8.98 -12.13 16.82
C LEU A 263 -8.63 -12.98 18.04
N THR A 264 -9.15 -14.21 18.10
CA THR A 264 -8.89 -15.15 19.20
C THR A 264 -7.56 -15.89 19.08
N SER A 265 -6.84 -15.74 17.96
CA SER A 265 -5.55 -16.39 17.75
C SER A 265 -4.41 -15.62 18.42
N HIS A 266 -3.56 -16.34 19.17
CA HIS A 266 -2.35 -15.76 19.75
C HIS A 266 -1.36 -15.23 18.69
N GLU A 267 -1.38 -15.79 17.47
CA GLU A 267 -0.49 -15.39 16.38
C GLU A 267 -0.78 -13.98 15.86
N LEU A 268 -2.05 -13.54 15.91
CA LEU A 268 -2.42 -12.18 15.52
C LEU A 268 -1.72 -11.14 16.41
N TRP A 269 -1.52 -11.48 17.68
CA TRP A 269 -0.99 -10.56 18.68
C TRP A 269 0.52 -10.67 18.89
N ALA A 270 1.20 -11.61 18.23
CA ALA A 270 2.61 -11.88 18.44
C ALA A 270 3.51 -10.86 17.73
N LEU A 271 4.29 -10.07 18.49
CA LEU A 271 5.30 -9.15 17.96
C LEU A 271 6.71 -9.71 18.17
N LYS A 272 7.55 -9.68 17.14
CA LYS A 272 8.96 -10.13 17.21
C LYS A 272 9.79 -9.22 18.09
N THR A 273 10.65 -9.83 18.92
CA THR A 273 11.60 -9.11 19.80
C THR A 273 12.88 -8.71 19.06
N GLY A 274 13.19 -9.33 17.93
CA GLY A 274 14.46 -9.16 17.21
C GLY A 274 15.65 -9.83 17.91
N LYS A 275 15.41 -10.62 18.96
CA LYS A 275 16.43 -11.38 19.68
C LYS A 275 16.49 -12.83 19.19
N LEU A 276 17.65 -13.46 19.31
CA LEU A 276 17.81 -14.90 19.09
C LEU A 276 17.13 -15.64 20.26
N PRO A 277 16.38 -16.72 20.01
CA PRO A 277 15.92 -17.58 21.09
C PRO A 277 17.14 -18.12 21.84
N SER A 278 17.18 -17.87 23.15
CA SER A 278 18.32 -18.27 24.00
C SER A 278 18.43 -19.80 24.16
N LYS A 279 17.38 -20.53 23.77
CA LYS A 279 17.25 -22.00 23.87
C LYS A 279 16.43 -22.55 22.70
N PRO A 280 16.65 -23.81 22.27
CA PRO A 280 15.95 -24.43 21.14
C PRO A 280 14.42 -24.55 21.34
N ASP A 281 13.94 -24.76 22.58
CA ASP A 281 12.50 -24.72 22.92
C ASP A 281 11.96 -23.29 23.17
N GLY A 282 12.82 -22.28 22.99
CA GLY A 282 12.55 -20.88 23.33
C GLY A 282 11.82 -20.09 22.26
N ALA A 283 11.07 -20.71 21.34
CA ALA A 283 10.34 -20.01 20.29
C ALA A 283 9.43 -18.88 20.86
N MET A 284 8.89 -19.06 22.07
CA MET A 284 8.15 -18.01 22.79
C MET A 284 9.00 -16.79 23.19
N GLN A 285 10.32 -16.92 23.37
CA GLN A 285 11.20 -15.76 23.69
C GLN A 285 11.46 -14.85 22.47
N ALA A 286 11.17 -15.35 21.26
CA ALA A 286 11.27 -14.55 20.05
C ALA A 286 10.10 -13.57 19.89
N PHE A 287 9.05 -13.69 20.70
CA PHE A 287 7.84 -12.87 20.60
C PHE A 287 7.46 -12.20 21.92
N THR A 288 6.75 -11.10 21.82
CA THR A 288 6.10 -10.40 22.91
C THR A 288 4.69 -10.07 22.44
N PRO A 289 3.64 -10.52 23.15
CA PRO A 289 2.29 -10.30 22.68
C PRO A 289 1.83 -8.86 22.94
N LEU A 290 1.13 -8.27 21.97
CA LEU A 290 0.43 -6.99 22.14
C LEU A 290 -0.75 -7.13 23.12
N VAL A 291 -1.49 -8.24 23.01
CA VAL A 291 -2.57 -8.62 23.94
C VAL A 291 -2.08 -9.77 24.81
N LYS A 292 -1.95 -9.53 26.12
CA LYS A 292 -1.44 -10.53 27.07
C LYS A 292 -2.49 -11.52 27.54
N LEU A 293 -3.77 -11.16 27.44
CA LEU A 293 -4.89 -11.99 27.89
C LEU A 293 -6.10 -11.75 27.01
N ILE A 294 -6.72 -12.84 26.58
CA ILE A 294 -8.01 -12.87 25.88
C ILE A 294 -8.96 -13.66 26.77
N ARG A 295 -10.08 -13.07 27.16
CA ARG A 295 -11.08 -13.74 28.01
C ARG A 295 -12.48 -13.17 27.75
N TYR A 296 -13.50 -13.87 28.19
CA TYR A 296 -14.83 -13.27 28.30
C TYR A 296 -14.92 -12.45 29.59
N ALA A 297 -15.69 -11.36 29.55
CA ALA A 297 -15.89 -10.51 30.73
C ALA A 297 -16.65 -11.29 31.81
N GLY A 298 -16.28 -11.09 33.08
CA GLY A 298 -16.91 -11.79 34.20
C GLY A 298 -18.30 -11.24 34.54
N ASP A 299 -18.49 -9.94 34.35
CA ASP A 299 -19.74 -9.21 34.57
C ASP A 299 -20.74 -9.38 33.42
N GLU A 300 -20.27 -9.41 32.16
CA GLU A 300 -21.10 -9.69 30.98
C GLU A 300 -20.44 -10.79 30.13
N PRO A 301 -20.78 -12.07 30.34
CA PRO A 301 -20.14 -13.20 29.65
C PRO A 301 -20.32 -13.23 28.13
N LYS A 302 -21.13 -12.32 27.58
CA LYS A 302 -21.28 -12.13 26.12
C LYS A 302 -20.16 -11.30 25.51
N ASP A 303 -19.42 -10.54 26.32
CA ASP A 303 -18.40 -9.61 25.87
C ASP A 303 -17.01 -10.24 25.91
N LEU A 304 -16.17 -9.90 24.94
CA LEU A 304 -14.78 -10.31 24.91
C LEU A 304 -13.90 -9.18 25.44
N GLU A 305 -12.99 -9.50 26.35
CA GLU A 305 -11.94 -8.61 26.85
C GLU A 305 -10.59 -9.00 26.27
N LEU A 306 -9.94 -8.01 25.67
CA LEU A 306 -8.56 -8.06 25.21
C LEU A 306 -7.74 -7.18 26.15
N VAL A 307 -6.94 -7.79 27.03
CA VAL A 307 -6.09 -7.05 27.96
C VAL A 307 -4.75 -6.79 27.29
N LEU A 308 -4.45 -5.52 27.06
CA LEU A 308 -3.23 -5.13 26.38
C LEU A 308 -2.03 -5.15 27.32
N ASN A 309 -0.90 -5.54 26.76
CA ASN A 309 0.38 -5.51 27.47
C ASN A 309 0.76 -4.06 27.81
N ALA A 310 1.64 -3.89 28.80
CA ALA A 310 2.11 -2.56 29.17
C ALA A 310 2.82 -1.88 28.00
N MET A 311 2.43 -0.65 27.66
CA MET A 311 3.00 0.07 26.50
C MET A 311 4.51 0.31 26.66
N GLU A 312 5.01 0.42 27.89
CA GLU A 312 6.45 0.48 28.15
C GLU A 312 7.22 -0.75 27.63
N ARG A 313 6.61 -1.95 27.70
CA ARG A 313 7.21 -3.17 27.17
C ARG A 313 7.16 -3.17 25.64
N ILE A 314 6.04 -2.75 25.06
CA ILE A 314 5.87 -2.65 23.60
C ILE A 314 6.88 -1.67 23.00
N ARG A 315 7.11 -0.52 23.64
CA ARG A 315 8.09 0.50 23.19
C ARG A 315 9.53 -0.02 23.09
N LYS A 316 9.90 -1.07 23.84
CA LYS A 316 11.25 -1.67 23.81
C LYS A 316 11.45 -2.61 22.60
N LEU A 317 10.37 -2.99 21.91
CA LEU A 317 10.44 -3.85 20.73
C LEU A 317 10.93 -3.07 19.50
N PRO A 318 11.46 -3.76 18.48
CA PRO A 318 11.66 -3.17 17.17
C PRO A 318 10.38 -2.51 16.63
N ALA A 319 10.50 -1.25 16.20
CA ALA A 319 9.39 -0.36 15.84
C ALA A 319 8.36 -0.07 16.97
N GLY A 320 8.68 -0.39 18.22
CA GLY A 320 7.77 -0.30 19.37
C GLY A 320 7.20 1.09 19.64
N ALA A 321 7.99 2.15 19.49
CA ALA A 321 7.53 3.52 19.68
C ALA A 321 6.49 3.94 18.63
N VAL A 322 6.66 3.50 17.38
CA VAL A 322 5.71 3.74 16.28
C VAL A 322 4.43 2.95 16.53
N ILE A 323 4.56 1.69 16.95
CA ILE A 323 3.43 0.82 17.29
C ILE A 323 2.58 1.42 18.40
N ALA A 324 3.20 1.85 19.49
CA ALA A 324 2.48 2.46 20.62
C ALA A 324 1.72 3.72 20.20
N ARG A 325 2.31 4.57 19.34
CA ARG A 325 1.66 5.78 18.82
C ARG A 325 0.50 5.45 17.89
N ARG A 326 0.70 4.56 16.92
CA ARG A 326 -0.34 4.13 15.97
C ARG A 326 -1.50 3.45 16.69
N TRP A 327 -1.20 2.61 17.68
CA TRP A 327 -2.23 1.99 18.51
C TRP A 327 -3.06 3.02 19.29
N ALA A 328 -2.42 4.01 19.91
CA ALA A 328 -3.13 5.06 20.65
C ALA A 328 -4.10 5.84 19.75
N ALA A 329 -3.63 6.26 18.56
CA ALA A 329 -4.47 6.94 17.58
C ALA A 329 -5.60 6.05 17.05
N PHE A 330 -5.30 4.79 16.74
CA PHE A 330 -6.30 3.82 16.26
C PHE A 330 -7.39 3.56 17.31
N ARG A 331 -6.99 3.40 18.58
CA ARG A 331 -7.88 3.18 19.71
C ARG A 331 -8.92 4.29 19.83
N GLU A 332 -8.49 5.55 19.72
CA GLU A 332 -9.40 6.70 19.78
C GLU A 332 -10.49 6.60 18.70
N VAL A 333 -10.13 6.16 17.48
CA VAL A 333 -11.07 5.97 16.37
C VAL A 333 -12.05 4.81 16.58
N ILE A 334 -11.60 3.69 17.15
CA ILE A 334 -12.47 2.51 17.31
C ILE A 334 -13.34 2.57 18.57
N THR A 335 -13.07 3.49 19.49
CA THR A 335 -13.83 3.62 20.75
C THR A 335 -14.62 4.92 20.88
N SER A 336 -14.47 5.84 19.93
CA SER A 336 -15.41 6.93 19.66
C SER A 336 -16.70 6.42 19.03
#